data_AF-A0A1L7U6C9-F1
#
_entry.id   AF-A0A1L7U6C9-F1
#
_cell.length_a   1.000
_cell.length_b   1.000
_cell.length_c   1.000
_cell.angle_alpha   90.00
_cell.angle_beta   90.00
_cell.angle_gamma   90.00
#
_symmetry.space_group_name_H-M   'P 1'
#
loop_
_entity.id
_entity.type
_entity.pdbx_description
1 polymer ?
#
loop_
_entity_poly.entity_id
_entity_poly.type
_entity_poly.pdbx_seq_one_letter_code
_entity_poly.pdbx_strand_id
1 'polypeptide(L)'
;MTVEFECGFSIYPPLPPTPSYQSLYALFLARLRTTFSSRTHPSTSKPLLITDADTAFYYFTLPKYPKIPANPEHCNFFLSFCLSFGNGGLPREVAVSHVLEVFVIAKEYFGERVRYWNGMHRMRCNKQWGYYTLADVKEAEAEVRKLCRSMDFKVTAMETVVEELDENNVVEFGPLALLG
;
A
#
# COMPACT_ATOMS: atom_id res chain seq x y z
N MET A 1 9.46 -31.32 10.14
CA MET A 1 9.77 -30.06 9.41
C MET A 1 8.74 -29.89 8.31
N THR A 2 7.70 -29.09 8.58
CA THR A 2 6.67 -28.77 7.60
C THR A 2 7.19 -27.68 6.67
N VAL A 3 6.98 -27.86 5.36
CA VAL A 3 7.46 -26.94 4.32
C VAL A 3 6.48 -25.78 4.24
N GLU A 4 6.92 -24.56 4.60
CA GLU A 4 6.20 -23.34 4.22
C GLU A 4 6.45 -23.08 2.74
N PHE A 5 5.38 -22.80 2.00
CA PHE A 5 5.46 -22.41 0.61
C PHE A 5 4.97 -20.98 0.47
N GLU A 6 5.53 -20.27 -0.51
CA GLU A 6 5.16 -18.89 -0.79
C GLU A 6 4.73 -18.75 -2.24
N CYS A 7 3.76 -17.91 -2.51
CA CYS A 7 3.41 -17.52 -3.86
C CYS A 7 3.04 -16.05 -3.88
N GLY A 8 3.26 -15.42 -5.03
CA GLY A 8 3.14 -13.99 -5.12
C GLY A 8 3.38 -13.48 -6.52
N PHE A 9 3.52 -12.17 -6.60
CA PHE A 9 4.02 -11.50 -7.78
C PHE A 9 4.89 -10.32 -7.38
N SER A 10 5.77 -9.92 -8.28
CA SER A 10 6.60 -8.72 -8.13
C SER A 10 6.33 -7.74 -9.26
N ILE A 11 6.53 -6.45 -8.99
CA ILE A 11 6.53 -5.41 -10.01
C ILE A 11 7.97 -5.09 -10.36
N TYR A 12 8.43 -5.54 -11.53
CA TYR A 12 9.81 -5.36 -11.96
C TYR A 12 9.93 -4.87 -13.42
N PRO A 13 10.70 -3.79 -13.67
CA PRO A 13 11.34 -2.92 -12.68
C PRO A 13 10.30 -2.13 -11.85
N PRO A 14 10.69 -1.53 -10.69
CA PRO A 14 9.78 -0.75 -9.86
C PRO A 14 9.03 0.31 -10.67
N LEU A 15 7.83 0.67 -10.20
CA LEU A 15 7.06 1.73 -10.86
C LEU A 15 7.82 3.06 -10.78
N PRO A 16 7.96 3.80 -11.88
CA PRO A 16 8.51 5.15 -11.82
C PRO A 16 7.59 6.06 -10.99
N PRO A 17 8.12 6.94 -10.12
CA PRO A 17 7.31 7.90 -9.35
C PRO A 17 6.93 9.11 -10.22
N THR A 18 6.33 8.86 -11.39
CA THR A 18 5.87 9.91 -12.30
C THR A 18 4.37 10.14 -12.15
N PRO A 19 3.85 11.34 -12.47
CA PRO A 19 2.41 11.64 -12.34
C PRO A 19 1.51 10.61 -13.05
N SER A 20 1.92 10.14 -14.24
CA SER A 20 1.16 9.12 -14.98
C SER A 20 1.06 7.79 -14.22
N TYR A 21 2.16 7.30 -13.65
CA TYR A 21 2.14 6.06 -12.86
C TYR A 21 1.45 6.24 -11.52
N GLN A 22 1.53 7.43 -10.91
CA GLN A 22 0.76 7.75 -9.70
C GLN A 22 -0.74 7.71 -9.99
N SER A 23 -1.21 8.34 -11.08
CA SER A 23 -2.63 8.25 -11.48
C SER A 23 -3.07 6.82 -11.77
N LEU A 24 -2.25 6.04 -12.49
CA LEU A 24 -2.52 4.64 -12.79
C LEU A 24 -2.58 3.79 -11.51
N TYR A 25 -1.68 4.05 -10.57
CA TYR A 25 -1.67 3.39 -9.26
C TYR A 25 -2.89 3.78 -8.42
N ALA A 26 -3.34 5.03 -8.46
CA ALA A 26 -4.58 5.45 -7.80
C ALA A 26 -5.81 4.68 -8.33
N LEU A 27 -5.89 4.48 -9.65
CA LEU A 27 -6.94 3.66 -10.27
C LEU A 27 -6.83 2.19 -9.83
N PHE A 28 -5.61 1.65 -9.76
CA PHE A 28 -5.36 0.31 -9.22
C PHE A 28 -5.86 0.18 -7.77
N LEU A 29 -5.53 1.12 -6.88
CA LEU A 29 -6.01 1.13 -5.50
C LEU A 29 -7.54 1.22 -5.42
N ALA A 30 -8.17 2.08 -6.22
CA ALA A 30 -9.63 2.18 -6.31
C ALA A 30 -10.25 0.86 -6.79
N ARG A 31 -9.62 0.18 -7.75
CA ARG A 31 -10.06 -1.14 -8.22
C ARG A 31 -9.96 -2.21 -7.13
N LEU A 32 -8.90 -2.20 -6.32
CA LEU A 32 -8.78 -3.11 -5.18
C LEU A 32 -9.90 -2.87 -4.15
N ARG A 33 -10.18 -1.60 -3.81
CA ARG A 33 -11.26 -1.25 -2.88
C ARG A 33 -12.61 -1.73 -3.37
N THR A 34 -12.98 -1.38 -4.60
CA THR A 34 -14.25 -1.79 -5.20
C THR A 34 -14.38 -3.31 -5.29
N THR A 35 -13.29 -4.04 -5.50
CA THR A 35 -13.30 -5.50 -5.62
C THR A 35 -13.38 -6.21 -4.27
N PHE A 36 -12.65 -5.73 -3.25
CA PHE A 36 -12.40 -6.48 -2.02
C PHE A 36 -13.01 -5.88 -0.74
N SER A 37 -13.41 -4.60 -0.72
CA SER A 37 -13.89 -3.95 0.52
C SER A 37 -15.15 -4.57 1.11
N SER A 38 -16.03 -5.15 0.29
CA SER A 38 -17.24 -5.85 0.77
C SER A 38 -17.01 -7.33 1.08
N ARG A 39 -15.82 -7.87 0.75
CA ARG A 39 -15.51 -9.28 0.94
C ARG A 39 -14.98 -9.52 2.35
N THR A 40 -15.32 -10.67 2.90
CA THR A 40 -14.85 -11.10 4.21
C THR A 40 -13.93 -12.30 4.10
N HIS A 41 -13.00 -12.43 5.04
CA HIS A 41 -12.11 -13.57 5.15
C HIS A 41 -12.94 -14.82 5.51
N PRO A 42 -12.80 -15.93 4.77
CA PRO A 42 -13.69 -17.08 4.86
C PRO A 42 -13.71 -17.75 6.23
N SER A 43 -12.62 -17.63 7.00
CA SER A 43 -12.49 -18.28 8.32
C SER A 43 -12.70 -17.35 9.51
N THR A 44 -12.74 -16.03 9.31
CA THR A 44 -12.74 -15.08 10.45
C THR A 44 -13.84 -14.03 10.36
N SER A 45 -14.57 -13.96 9.24
CA SER A 45 -15.60 -12.95 8.94
C SER A 45 -15.09 -11.50 9.00
N LYS A 46 -13.78 -11.28 9.16
CA LYS A 46 -13.15 -9.96 9.12
C LYS A 46 -13.11 -9.44 7.67
N PRO A 47 -13.08 -8.12 7.44
CA PRO A 47 -12.89 -7.57 6.10
C PRO A 47 -11.63 -8.15 5.46
N LEU A 48 -11.72 -8.57 4.19
CA LEU A 48 -10.58 -9.15 3.46
C LEU A 48 -9.51 -8.09 3.17
N LEU A 49 -9.94 -6.85 2.91
CA LEU A 49 -9.09 -5.68 2.68
C LEU A 49 -9.40 -4.62 3.74
N ILE A 50 -8.36 -4.15 4.43
CA ILE A 50 -8.41 -3.06 5.41
C ILE A 50 -7.67 -1.87 4.81
N THR A 51 -8.33 -0.72 4.70
CA THR A 51 -7.78 0.49 4.06
C THR A 51 -7.65 1.69 5.00
N ASP A 52 -8.10 1.54 6.23
CA ASP A 52 -8.29 2.60 7.23
C ASP A 52 -7.48 2.36 8.52
N ALA A 53 -6.81 1.22 8.64
CA ALA A 53 -5.97 0.91 9.81
C ALA A 53 -4.62 1.64 9.83
N ASP A 54 -4.16 2.14 8.70
CA ASP A 54 -2.87 2.81 8.53
C ASP A 54 -2.96 3.78 7.34
N THR A 55 -2.33 4.93 7.46
CA THR A 55 -2.19 5.88 6.35
C THR A 55 -1.19 5.39 5.31
N ALA A 56 -0.27 4.51 5.70
CA ALA A 56 0.82 4.02 4.85
C ALA A 56 0.41 2.86 3.92
N PHE A 57 -0.47 1.96 4.37
CA PHE A 57 -0.75 0.71 3.63
C PHE A 57 -2.21 0.27 3.66
N TYR A 58 -2.63 -0.36 2.57
CA TYR A 58 -3.74 -1.29 2.56
C TYR A 58 -3.25 -2.68 2.97
N TYR A 59 -4.02 -3.35 3.83
CA TYR A 59 -3.70 -4.68 4.34
C TYR A 59 -4.72 -5.69 3.86
N PHE A 60 -4.24 -6.81 3.32
CA PHE A 60 -5.07 -7.99 3.18
C PHE A 60 -5.05 -8.80 4.47
N THR A 61 -6.20 -9.18 5.01
CA THR A 61 -6.33 -10.03 6.22
C THR A 61 -6.06 -11.50 5.93
N LEU A 62 -5.01 -11.74 5.15
CA LEU A 62 -4.51 -13.05 4.76
C LEU A 62 -3.20 -13.32 5.54
N PRO A 63 -2.74 -14.57 5.65
CA PRO A 63 -1.52 -14.91 6.38
C PRO A 63 -0.32 -14.04 5.98
N LYS A 64 0.46 -13.61 6.98
CA LYS A 64 1.59 -12.66 6.87
C LYS A 64 1.21 -11.24 6.42
N TYR A 65 -0.09 -10.91 6.31
CA TYR A 65 -0.62 -9.56 6.06
C TYR A 65 0.05 -8.83 4.89
N PRO A 66 -0.18 -9.25 3.63
CA PRO A 66 0.34 -8.55 2.47
C PRO A 66 -0.06 -7.06 2.50
N LYS A 67 0.91 -6.21 2.17
CA LYS A 67 0.75 -4.76 2.23
C LYS A 67 0.90 -4.15 0.85
N ILE A 68 0.11 -3.12 0.59
CA ILE A 68 0.17 -2.32 -0.63
C ILE A 68 0.23 -0.85 -0.20
N PRO A 69 1.23 -0.06 -0.62
CA PRO A 69 1.30 1.37 -0.30
C PRO A 69 -0.02 2.06 -0.63
N ALA A 70 -0.59 2.79 0.34
CA ALA A 70 -1.91 3.41 0.23
C ALA A 70 -1.87 4.78 -0.47
N ASN A 71 -0.71 5.43 -0.51
CA ASN A 71 -0.51 6.70 -1.19
C ASN A 71 0.07 6.46 -2.60
N PRO A 72 -0.61 6.92 -3.68
CA PRO A 72 -0.10 6.83 -5.03
C PRO A 72 1.28 7.47 -5.27
N GLU A 73 1.65 8.49 -4.51
CA GLU A 73 2.98 9.11 -4.58
C GLU A 73 4.13 8.15 -4.23
N HIS A 74 3.82 7.05 -3.54
CA HIS A 74 4.78 6.05 -3.07
C HIS A 74 4.71 4.75 -3.88
N CYS A 75 4.12 4.79 -5.08
CA CYS A 75 3.92 3.62 -5.94
C CYS A 75 5.22 2.89 -6.31
N ASN A 76 6.35 3.60 -6.33
CA ASN A 76 7.68 3.05 -6.60
C ASN A 76 8.15 2.06 -5.51
N PHE A 77 7.56 2.11 -4.31
CA PHE A 77 7.86 1.19 -3.22
C PHE A 77 6.97 -0.06 -3.21
N PHE A 78 6.00 -0.18 -4.13
CA PHE A 78 5.23 -1.41 -4.28
C PHE A 78 6.03 -2.46 -5.06
N LEU A 79 6.86 -3.21 -4.35
CA LEU A 79 7.79 -4.17 -4.96
C LEU A 79 7.19 -5.56 -5.15
N SER A 80 6.46 -6.07 -4.16
CA SER A 80 5.95 -7.44 -4.18
C SER A 80 4.68 -7.61 -3.36
N PHE A 81 3.83 -8.53 -3.81
CA PHE A 81 2.72 -9.08 -3.04
C PHE A 81 2.96 -10.57 -2.83
N CYS A 82 2.98 -11.04 -1.58
CA CYS A 82 3.34 -12.42 -1.23
C CYS A 82 2.38 -12.98 -0.19
N LEU A 83 1.95 -14.22 -0.40
CA LEU A 83 1.24 -15.03 0.59
C LEU A 83 1.98 -16.33 0.86
N SER A 84 1.88 -16.79 2.11
CA SER A 84 2.37 -18.11 2.51
C SER A 84 1.22 -19.08 2.75
N PHE A 85 1.43 -20.32 2.35
CA PHE A 85 0.50 -21.44 2.57
C PHE A 85 1.24 -22.64 3.18
N GLY A 86 0.49 -23.49 3.89
CA GLY A 86 1.05 -24.60 4.67
C GLY A 86 0.77 -24.44 6.16
N ASN A 87 1.70 -24.88 7.02
CA ASN A 87 1.48 -24.98 8.47
C ASN A 87 1.13 -23.61 9.08
N GLY A 88 -0.11 -23.42 9.54
CA GLY A 88 -0.59 -22.14 10.08
C GLY A 88 -0.97 -21.08 9.02
N GLY A 89 -0.95 -21.40 7.73
CA GLY A 89 -1.39 -20.53 6.62
C GLY A 89 -2.73 -20.96 6.01
N LEU A 90 -3.06 -20.41 4.84
CA LEU A 90 -4.24 -20.81 4.07
C LEU A 90 -3.99 -22.13 3.31
N PRO A 91 -5.04 -22.88 2.95
CA PRO A 91 -4.93 -23.94 1.95
C PRO A 91 -4.31 -23.41 0.66
N ARG A 92 -3.50 -24.22 -0.02
CA ARG A 92 -2.72 -23.80 -1.20
C ARG A 92 -3.61 -23.19 -2.27
N GLU A 93 -4.68 -23.89 -2.63
CA GLU A 93 -5.65 -23.48 -3.65
C GLU A 93 -6.28 -22.13 -3.32
N VAL A 94 -6.60 -21.88 -2.06
CA VAL A 94 -7.17 -20.60 -1.59
C VAL A 94 -6.13 -19.48 -1.66
N ALA A 95 -4.91 -19.73 -1.19
CA ALA A 95 -3.83 -18.75 -1.24
C ALA A 95 -3.49 -18.36 -2.68
N VAL A 96 -3.33 -19.34 -3.56
CA VAL A 96 -3.04 -19.11 -4.99
C VAL A 96 -4.19 -18.35 -5.66
N SER A 97 -5.44 -18.69 -5.37
CA SER A 97 -6.61 -17.97 -5.91
C SER A 97 -6.55 -16.48 -5.53
N HIS A 98 -6.32 -16.15 -4.26
CA HIS A 98 -6.25 -14.76 -3.83
C HIS A 98 -5.07 -14.00 -4.43
N VAL A 99 -3.88 -14.62 -4.53
CA VAL A 99 -2.74 -14.00 -5.24
C VAL A 99 -3.12 -13.73 -6.69
N LEU A 100 -3.75 -14.70 -7.38
CA LEU A 100 -4.10 -14.57 -8.79
C LEU A 100 -5.14 -13.47 -9.03
N GLU A 101 -6.12 -13.29 -8.14
CA GLU A 101 -7.10 -12.19 -8.25
C GLU A 101 -6.40 -10.81 -8.19
N VAL A 102 -5.52 -10.60 -7.21
CA VAL A 102 -4.76 -9.34 -7.10
C VAL A 102 -3.76 -9.19 -8.24
N PHE A 103 -3.14 -10.29 -8.68
CA PHE A 103 -2.21 -10.33 -9.81
C PHE A 103 -2.87 -9.92 -11.12
N VAL A 104 -4.07 -10.43 -11.42
CA VAL A 104 -4.80 -10.08 -12.65
C VAL A 104 -5.10 -8.59 -12.66
N ILE A 105 -5.59 -8.05 -11.54
CA ILE A 105 -5.82 -6.60 -11.41
C ILE A 105 -4.50 -5.85 -11.62
N ALA A 106 -3.42 -6.22 -10.92
CA ALA A 106 -2.13 -5.56 -11.09
C ALA A 106 -1.62 -5.63 -12.54
N LYS A 107 -1.83 -6.77 -13.24
CA LYS A 107 -1.44 -6.98 -14.63
C LYS A 107 -2.22 -6.08 -15.60
N GLU A 108 -3.50 -5.84 -15.35
CA GLU A 108 -4.33 -4.89 -16.12
C GLU A 108 -3.77 -3.47 -16.06
N TYR A 109 -3.29 -3.03 -14.89
CA TYR A 109 -2.77 -1.68 -14.71
C TYR A 109 -1.29 -1.55 -15.10
N PHE A 110 -0.42 -2.49 -14.71
CA PHE A 110 1.04 -2.33 -14.84
C PHE A 110 1.69 -3.23 -15.90
N GLY A 111 0.89 -4.04 -16.61
CA GLY A 111 1.32 -4.81 -17.78
C GLY A 111 2.50 -5.74 -17.53
N GLU A 112 3.49 -5.70 -18.42
CA GLU A 112 4.66 -6.59 -18.38
C GLU A 112 5.59 -6.43 -17.18
N ARG A 113 5.37 -5.40 -16.35
CA ARG A 113 6.10 -5.26 -15.09
C ARG A 113 5.66 -6.27 -14.04
N VAL A 114 4.40 -6.74 -14.09
CA VAL A 114 3.87 -7.68 -13.09
C VAL A 114 4.27 -9.11 -13.45
N ARG A 115 5.03 -9.74 -12.57
CA ARG A 115 5.59 -11.08 -12.78
C ARG A 115 5.23 -12.00 -11.61
N TYR A 116 4.40 -13.00 -11.91
CA TYR A 116 4.01 -14.04 -10.96
C TYR A 116 5.18 -14.96 -10.64
N TRP A 117 5.25 -15.44 -9.40
CA TRP A 117 6.23 -16.41 -8.94
C TRP A 117 5.64 -17.32 -7.87
N ASN A 118 6.22 -18.52 -7.74
CA ASN A 118 5.88 -19.50 -6.73
C ASN A 118 7.16 -20.10 -6.11
N GLY A 119 7.35 -19.83 -4.82
CA GLY A 119 8.43 -20.39 -4.03
C GLY A 119 8.11 -21.82 -3.61
N MET A 120 8.72 -22.80 -4.27
CA MET A 120 8.91 -24.11 -3.68
C MET A 120 10.20 -24.08 -2.86
N HIS A 121 10.10 -24.15 -1.53
CA HIS A 121 11.20 -24.10 -0.57
C HIS A 121 12.30 -25.21 -0.76
N ARG A 122 12.18 -26.08 -1.77
CA ARG A 122 13.08 -27.22 -2.03
C ARG A 122 13.79 -27.21 -3.38
N MET A 123 13.57 -26.25 -4.28
CA MET A 123 14.28 -26.23 -5.56
C MET A 123 15.28 -25.08 -5.64
N ARG A 124 16.56 -25.47 -5.73
CA ARG A 124 17.76 -24.61 -5.67
C ARG A 124 17.98 -23.80 -6.96
N CYS A 125 17.00 -23.03 -7.41
CA CYS A 125 17.20 -22.10 -8.50
C CYS A 125 16.71 -20.70 -8.11
N ASN A 126 17.64 -19.75 -8.11
CA ASN A 126 17.51 -18.36 -7.64
C ASN A 126 16.45 -17.52 -8.40
N LYS A 127 15.67 -18.13 -9.29
CA LYS A 127 14.57 -17.52 -10.05
C LYS A 127 13.18 -17.88 -9.52
N GLN A 128 13.10 -18.69 -8.44
CA GLN A 128 11.84 -19.11 -7.82
C GLN A 128 11.30 -18.15 -6.75
N TRP A 129 12.11 -17.16 -6.38
CA TRP A 129 11.79 -16.11 -5.45
C TRP A 129 11.65 -14.85 -6.30
N GLY A 130 10.65 -14.01 -6.03
CA GLY A 130 10.39 -12.82 -6.82
C GLY A 130 11.62 -11.94 -7.10
N TYR A 131 11.44 -10.88 -7.85
CA TYR A 131 12.57 -10.02 -8.29
C TYR A 131 13.26 -9.28 -7.13
N TYR A 132 12.71 -9.36 -5.92
CA TYR A 132 13.18 -8.68 -4.73
C TYR A 132 13.33 -9.68 -3.59
N THR A 133 14.37 -9.48 -2.79
CA THR A 133 14.55 -10.20 -1.53
C THR A 133 13.55 -9.70 -0.48
N LEU A 134 13.34 -10.47 0.58
CA LEU A 134 12.54 -10.02 1.72
C LEU A 134 13.12 -8.74 2.36
N ALA A 135 14.45 -8.55 2.31
CA ALA A 135 15.11 -7.36 2.82
C ALA A 135 14.70 -6.12 2.00
N ASP A 136 14.76 -6.21 0.66
CA ASP A 136 14.37 -5.13 -0.24
C ASP A 136 12.91 -4.71 -0.01
N VAL A 137 12.01 -5.70 0.14
CA VAL A 137 10.58 -5.43 0.41
C VAL A 137 10.40 -4.74 1.76
N LYS A 138 11.08 -5.21 2.82
CA LYS A 138 11.00 -4.60 4.15
C LYS A 138 11.58 -3.19 4.19
N GLU A 139 12.65 -2.94 3.47
CA GLU A 139 13.26 -1.61 3.34
C GLU A 139 12.29 -0.65 2.63
N ALA A 140 11.70 -1.09 1.51
CA ALA A 140 10.67 -0.31 0.83
C ALA A 140 9.47 -0.01 1.74
N GLU A 141 8.97 -0.99 2.50
CA GLU A 141 7.91 -0.76 3.48
C GLU A 141 8.32 0.26 4.57
N ALA A 142 9.57 0.20 5.05
CA ALA A 142 10.06 1.12 6.07
C ALA A 142 10.12 2.56 5.55
N GLU A 143 10.57 2.76 4.30
CA GLU A 143 10.59 4.08 3.67
C GLU A 143 9.18 4.64 3.45
N VAL A 144 8.20 3.83 3.03
CA VAL A 144 6.80 4.29 2.95
C VAL A 144 6.29 4.79 4.30
N ARG A 145 6.54 4.04 5.39
CA ARG A 145 6.13 4.49 6.74
C ARG A 145 6.77 5.81 7.15
N LYS A 146 8.06 5.97 6.83
CA LYS A 146 8.81 7.19 7.15
C LYS A 146 8.26 8.39 6.37
N LEU A 147 7.94 8.21 5.10
CA LEU A 147 7.33 9.25 4.26
C LEU A 147 5.95 9.66 4.79
N CYS A 148 5.08 8.72 5.13
CA CYS A 148 3.76 9.02 5.70
C CYS A 148 3.85 9.74 7.05
N ARG A 149 4.72 9.31 7.97
CA ARG A 149 4.94 10.01 9.25
C ARG A 149 5.44 11.45 9.07
N SER A 150 6.26 11.69 8.05
CA SER A 150 6.74 13.03 7.74
C SER A 150 5.66 13.95 7.16
N MET A 151 4.64 13.39 6.50
CA MET A 151 3.47 14.13 6.02
C MET A 151 2.58 14.55 7.19
N ASP A 152 2.33 13.67 8.15
CA ASP A 152 1.54 14.01 9.35
C ASP A 152 2.15 15.22 10.08
N PHE A 153 3.48 15.25 10.23
CA PHE A 153 4.17 16.38 10.85
C PHE A 153 4.07 17.69 10.04
N LYS A 154 4.09 17.60 8.70
CA LYS A 154 3.93 18.77 7.82
C LYS A 154 2.50 19.30 7.81
N VAL A 155 1.50 18.43 7.84
CA VAL A 155 0.09 18.82 7.90
C VAL A 155 -0.20 19.53 9.22
N THR A 156 0.24 18.97 10.36
CA THR A 156 0.08 19.63 11.66
C THR A 156 0.81 20.97 11.72
N ALA A 157 2.03 21.07 11.17
CA ALA A 157 2.76 22.34 11.12
C ALA A 157 2.05 23.40 10.25
N MET A 158 1.44 23.00 9.12
CA MET A 158 0.66 23.92 8.29
C MET A 158 -0.62 24.36 8.99
N GLU A 159 -1.33 23.46 9.68
CA GLU A 159 -2.52 23.82 10.47
C GLU A 159 -2.17 24.83 11.58
N THR A 160 -1.07 24.62 12.32
CA THR A 160 -0.64 25.57 13.36
C THR A 160 -0.26 26.94 12.81
N VAL A 161 0.35 27.01 11.62
CA VAL A 161 0.72 28.29 11.00
C VAL A 161 -0.51 29.04 10.49
N VAL A 162 -1.53 28.33 10.01
CA VAL A 162 -2.80 28.94 9.58
C VAL A 162 -3.56 29.48 10.79
N GLU A 163 -3.58 28.78 11.93
CA GLU A 163 -4.18 29.30 13.17
C GLU A 163 -3.44 30.55 13.70
N GLU A 164 -2.10 30.58 13.69
CA GLU A 164 -1.33 31.76 14.13
C GLU A 164 -1.49 32.99 13.21
N LEU A 165 -1.82 32.79 11.94
CA LEU A 165 -2.06 33.88 10.98
C LEU A 165 -3.45 34.52 11.13
N ASP A 166 -4.43 33.78 11.66
CA ASP A 166 -5.81 34.30 11.83
C ASP A 166 -5.94 35.15 13.12
N GLU A 167 -5.12 34.92 14.14
CA GLU A 167 -5.12 35.71 15.38
C GLU A 167 -4.44 37.09 15.24
N ASN A 168 -3.66 37.34 14.19
CA ASN A 168 -2.87 38.57 14.02
C ASN A 168 -3.53 39.66 13.15
N ASN A 169 -4.78 39.48 12.70
CA ASN A 169 -5.47 40.42 11.79
C ASN A 169 -6.62 41.23 12.46
N VAL A 170 -6.44 41.68 13.70
CA VAL A 170 -7.31 42.69 14.30
C VAL A 170 -6.83 44.09 13.88
N VAL A 171 -7.40 44.62 12.81
CA VAL A 171 -7.21 46.03 12.41
C VAL A 171 -8.08 46.91 13.32
N GLU A 172 -7.45 47.64 14.25
CA GLU A 172 -8.09 48.72 15.03
C GLU A 172 -8.52 49.86 14.09
N PHE A 173 -9.83 50.08 13.94
CA PHE A 173 -10.39 51.31 13.39
C PHE A 173 -10.69 52.29 14.53
N GLY A 174 -9.86 53.32 14.68
CA GLY A 174 -10.11 54.45 15.58
C GLY A 174 -11.21 55.39 15.04
N PRO A 175 -12.03 56.02 15.90
CA PRO A 175 -13.18 56.81 15.46
C PRO A 175 -12.79 58.18 14.88
N LEU A 176 -13.28 58.46 13.67
CA LEU A 176 -13.22 59.75 12.99
C LEU A 176 -14.16 60.77 13.67
N ALA A 177 -13.60 61.94 14.00
CA ALA A 177 -14.31 63.09 14.52
C ALA A 177 -15.31 63.66 13.49
N LEU A 178 -16.56 63.88 13.91
CA LEU A 178 -17.58 64.65 13.18
C LEU A 178 -17.49 66.12 13.59
N LEU A 179 -17.13 66.98 12.62
CA LEU A 179 -17.41 68.41 12.62
C LEU A 179 -18.43 68.67 11.51
N GLY A 180 -19.60 69.17 11.89
CA GLY A 180 -20.71 69.53 11.00
C GLY A 180 -21.98 69.80 11.78
#